data_AF-A0A962GEW2-F1
#
_entry.id   AF-A0A962GEW2-F1
#
_cell.length_a   1.000
_cell.length_b   1.000
_cell.length_c   1.000
_cell.angle_alpha   90.00
_cell.angle_beta   90.00
_cell.angle_gamma   90.00
#
_symmetry.space_group_name_H-M   'P 1'
#
loop_
_entity.id
_entity.type
_entity.pdbx_description
1 polymer ?
#
loop_
_entity_poly.entity_id
_entity_poly.type
_entity_poly.pdbx_seq_one_letter_code
_entity_poly.pdbx_strand_id
1 'polypeptide(L)'
;MTTTKKISELPSAVTPLQGDEVVPVVQDGATRRATIDEVREGLAADDHNHTLEDIADAGSAAGAEIADFATAAQGAKADSALQAEDIGSAAYNETEDFATAAQGANADSAIQPEDLEDVATSGDYDDLINAPQPGLINAVINGGCMVSHRGELSLSDSWQYGPVDLLAVTAEGTVSAGTIKQFTGAYSLTETGAACMVENATLTGSGKINFRHRIESKNARPFANKAAHFSARTYHDSGATLDYTITINKADSEDDFATVTEIDSDTVSVNNDTNDGIAFSVADMGDCRNGIEIIVSIDCGAITTKDFFLGQLQFSIGANQRPFEMRPASLEEKLVHRFLRPIGGILGVANSGSNMQAVFSHPGMRAAPSYEVNAPIAMTDGYTADFTQSEASITNVHENNAHHGRVDIAYFSGLTSGRFHIQRGTGGLILASAEL
;
A
#
# COMPACT_ATOMS: atom_id res chain seq x y z
N MET A 1 -2.21 -108.14 -68.32
CA MET A 1 -3.49 -108.80 -68.65
C MET A 1 -3.42 -110.24 -68.18
N THR A 2 -3.53 -110.40 -66.88
CA THR A 2 -3.62 -111.67 -66.17
C THR A 2 -5.09 -112.08 -66.20
N THR A 3 -5.41 -113.12 -66.97
CA THR A 3 -6.78 -113.61 -67.09
C THR A 3 -7.09 -114.39 -65.82
N THR A 4 -7.72 -113.72 -64.85
CA THR A 4 -8.25 -114.35 -63.64
C THR A 4 -9.24 -115.42 -64.06
N LYS A 5 -8.81 -116.69 -64.06
CA LYS A 5 -9.70 -117.80 -64.36
C LYS A 5 -10.63 -118.00 -63.17
N LYS A 6 -11.92 -118.08 -63.44
CA LYS A 6 -12.88 -118.47 -62.39
C LYS A 6 -12.64 -119.94 -62.08
N ILE A 7 -12.87 -120.34 -60.82
CA ILE A 7 -12.76 -121.76 -60.40
C ILE A 7 -13.56 -122.67 -61.32
N SER A 8 -14.65 -122.19 -61.93
CA SER A 8 -15.47 -122.94 -62.86
C SER A 8 -14.79 -123.41 -64.15
N GLU A 9 -13.71 -122.74 -64.54
CA GLU A 9 -13.01 -122.91 -65.81
C GLU A 9 -11.81 -123.85 -65.68
N LEU A 10 -11.59 -124.43 -64.50
CA LEU A 10 -10.53 -125.38 -64.22
C LEU A 10 -10.92 -126.80 -64.66
N PRO A 11 -9.96 -127.61 -65.18
CA PRO A 11 -10.22 -128.96 -65.69
C PRO A 11 -10.62 -129.96 -64.59
N SER A 12 -11.41 -130.98 -64.96
CA SER A 12 -11.88 -132.03 -64.04
C SER A 12 -10.80 -133.02 -63.63
N ALA A 13 -10.77 -133.39 -62.35
CA ALA A 13 -9.78 -134.30 -61.78
C ALA A 13 -10.04 -135.78 -62.16
N VAL A 14 -8.96 -136.58 -62.25
CA VAL A 14 -9.00 -138.05 -62.37
C VAL A 14 -8.36 -138.68 -61.12
N THR A 15 -8.83 -139.85 -60.68
CA THR A 15 -8.32 -140.51 -59.47
C THR A 15 -7.47 -141.74 -59.82
N PRO A 16 -6.24 -141.88 -59.26
CA PRO A 16 -5.57 -140.98 -58.30
C PRO A 16 -5.01 -139.69 -58.96
N LEU A 17 -4.97 -138.59 -58.20
CA LEU A 17 -4.43 -137.29 -58.62
C LEU A 17 -2.97 -137.41 -59.05
N GLN A 18 -2.54 -136.64 -60.06
CA GLN A 18 -1.17 -136.70 -60.57
C GLN A 18 -0.30 -135.58 -59.98
N GLY A 19 0.85 -135.95 -59.41
CA GLY A 19 1.92 -135.01 -59.04
C GLY A 19 1.52 -133.99 -57.96
N ASP A 20 1.79 -132.72 -58.24
CA ASP A 20 1.77 -131.62 -57.26
C ASP A 20 0.40 -130.91 -57.19
N GLU A 21 -0.64 -131.58 -57.69
CA GLU A 21 -2.03 -131.12 -57.62
C GLU A 21 -2.50 -131.11 -56.16
N VAL A 22 -2.98 -129.95 -55.70
CA VAL A 22 -3.49 -129.79 -54.33
C VAL A 22 -4.92 -130.33 -54.23
N VAL A 23 -5.27 -130.93 -53.08
CA VAL A 23 -6.54 -131.64 -52.76
C VAL A 23 -7.77 -130.95 -53.40
N PRO A 24 -8.68 -131.70 -54.05
CA PRO A 24 -9.72 -131.07 -54.84
C PRO A 24 -10.79 -130.40 -53.98
N VAL A 25 -11.15 -129.16 -54.35
CA VAL A 25 -12.35 -128.49 -53.86
C VAL A 25 -13.53 -128.95 -54.72
N VAL A 26 -14.53 -129.58 -54.11
CA VAL A 26 -15.76 -129.98 -54.79
C VAL A 26 -16.69 -128.76 -54.86
N GLN A 27 -16.99 -128.29 -56.06
CA GLN A 27 -17.97 -127.22 -56.29
C GLN A 27 -18.95 -127.65 -57.39
N ASP A 28 -20.25 -127.51 -57.13
CA ASP A 28 -21.34 -127.89 -58.04
C ASP A 28 -21.24 -129.32 -58.58
N GLY A 29 -20.89 -130.27 -57.70
CA GLY A 29 -20.82 -131.69 -58.05
C GLY A 29 -19.67 -132.08 -58.97
N ALA A 30 -18.79 -131.13 -59.34
CA ALA A 30 -17.59 -131.37 -60.13
C ALA A 30 -16.32 -131.09 -59.33
N THR A 31 -15.39 -132.04 -59.36
CA THR A 31 -14.10 -131.99 -58.67
C THR A 31 -13.08 -131.26 -59.56
N ARG A 32 -12.60 -130.08 -59.13
CA ARG A 32 -11.69 -129.20 -59.92
C ARG A 32 -10.31 -129.04 -59.25
N ARG A 33 -9.29 -128.73 -60.05
CA ARG A 33 -7.86 -128.62 -59.63
C ARG A 33 -7.22 -127.29 -60.05
N ALA A 34 -6.32 -126.75 -59.23
CA ALA A 34 -5.49 -125.58 -59.52
C ALA A 34 -4.02 -125.86 -59.11
N THR A 35 -3.05 -125.26 -59.81
CA THR A 35 -1.62 -125.40 -59.48
C THR A 35 -1.13 -124.29 -58.54
N ILE A 36 0.03 -124.49 -57.89
CA ILE A 36 0.63 -123.50 -56.97
C ILE A 36 0.97 -122.17 -57.68
N ASP A 37 1.37 -122.23 -58.95
CA ASP A 37 1.74 -121.05 -59.73
C ASP A 37 0.54 -120.14 -60.01
N GLU A 38 -0.64 -120.72 -60.25
CA GLU A 38 -1.89 -119.98 -60.45
C GLU A 38 -2.32 -119.19 -59.20
N VAL A 39 -1.92 -119.64 -58.00
CA VAL A 39 -2.18 -118.92 -56.74
C VAL A 39 -1.19 -117.77 -56.54
N ARG A 40 0.07 -117.95 -56.95
CA ARG A 40 1.13 -116.93 -56.76
C ARG A 40 0.96 -115.70 -57.65
N GLU A 41 0.34 -115.83 -58.82
CA GLU A 41 0.02 -114.68 -59.69
C GLU A 41 -0.98 -113.68 -59.06
N GLY A 42 -1.66 -114.05 -57.97
CA GLY A 42 -2.59 -113.17 -57.25
C GLY A 42 -1.97 -112.28 -56.18
N LEU A 43 -0.65 -112.35 -55.93
CA LEU A 43 0.01 -111.57 -54.88
C LEU A 43 0.41 -110.17 -55.38
N ALA A 44 0.13 -109.11 -54.60
CA ALA A 44 0.52 -107.74 -54.94
C ALA A 44 2.05 -107.54 -54.89
N ALA A 45 2.58 -106.56 -55.64
CA ALA A 45 4.01 -106.29 -55.78
C ALA A 45 4.64 -105.69 -54.51
N ASP A 46 5.91 -106.00 -54.25
CA ASP A 46 6.65 -105.61 -53.03
C ASP A 46 6.94 -104.10 -52.92
N ASP A 47 6.80 -103.32 -53.99
CA ASP A 47 6.99 -101.85 -53.99
C ASP A 47 5.87 -101.13 -54.75
N HIS A 48 5.33 -100.08 -54.14
CA HIS A 48 4.38 -99.15 -54.77
C HIS A 48 4.53 -97.72 -54.23
N ASN A 49 4.16 -96.73 -55.07
CA ASN A 49 4.22 -95.31 -54.72
C ASN A 49 2.84 -94.76 -54.34
N HIS A 50 2.83 -93.79 -53.44
CA HIS A 50 1.68 -92.98 -53.08
C HIS A 50 1.92 -91.50 -53.41
N THR A 51 0.87 -90.83 -53.83
CA THR A 51 0.81 -89.36 -53.87
C THR A 51 0.35 -88.82 -52.52
N LEU A 52 0.60 -87.54 -52.22
CA LEU A 52 0.14 -86.95 -50.96
C LEU A 52 -1.39 -87.00 -50.79
N GLU A 53 -2.14 -87.06 -51.89
CA GLU A 53 -3.61 -87.22 -51.90
C GLU A 53 -4.05 -88.61 -51.39
N ASP A 54 -3.18 -89.60 -51.44
CA ASP A 54 -3.44 -90.97 -50.96
C ASP A 54 -3.28 -91.10 -49.43
N ILE A 55 -2.78 -90.05 -48.76
CA ILE A 55 -2.47 -90.05 -47.32
C ILE A 55 -3.52 -89.18 -46.60
N ALA A 56 -4.53 -89.82 -46.03
CA ALA A 56 -5.71 -89.17 -45.45
C ALA A 56 -5.41 -88.22 -44.25
N ASP A 57 -4.22 -88.32 -43.65
CA ASP A 57 -3.75 -87.52 -42.53
C ASP A 57 -2.58 -86.60 -42.89
N ALA A 58 -2.31 -86.38 -44.18
CA ALA A 58 -1.32 -85.40 -44.62
C ALA A 58 -1.73 -83.99 -44.15
N GLY A 59 -1.01 -83.44 -43.17
CA GLY A 59 -1.24 -82.09 -42.66
C GLY A 59 -0.97 -81.02 -43.71
N SER A 60 -1.59 -79.85 -43.58
CA SER A 60 -1.45 -78.74 -44.52
C SER A 60 0.00 -78.28 -44.76
N ALA A 61 0.90 -78.52 -43.80
CA ALA A 61 2.33 -78.24 -43.94
C ALA A 61 3.06 -79.20 -44.90
N ALA A 62 2.54 -80.42 -45.12
CA ALA A 62 3.18 -81.43 -45.96
C ALA A 62 3.14 -81.10 -47.46
N GLY A 63 2.25 -80.20 -47.88
CA GLY A 63 2.13 -79.73 -49.26
C GLY A 63 2.63 -78.29 -49.49
N ALA A 64 3.15 -77.61 -48.47
CA ALA A 64 3.63 -76.22 -48.59
C ALA A 64 5.12 -76.16 -48.99
N GLU A 65 5.53 -75.10 -49.70
CA GLU A 65 6.94 -74.90 -50.01
C GLU A 65 7.69 -74.44 -48.75
N ILE A 66 8.95 -74.86 -48.58
CA ILE A 66 9.77 -74.49 -47.40
C ILE A 66 9.89 -72.95 -47.27
N ALA A 67 9.82 -72.23 -48.38
CA ALA A 67 9.87 -70.77 -48.43
C ALA A 67 8.63 -70.07 -47.83
N ASP A 68 7.51 -70.79 -47.68
CA ASP A 68 6.26 -70.26 -47.11
C ASP A 68 6.30 -70.19 -45.58
N PHE A 69 7.28 -70.85 -44.94
CA PHE A 69 7.46 -70.82 -43.50
C PHE A 69 8.39 -69.67 -43.08
N ALA A 70 8.03 -69.00 -41.98
CA ALA A 70 8.89 -67.96 -41.43
C ALA A 70 10.24 -68.54 -41.01
N THR A 71 11.32 -67.93 -41.48
CA THR A 71 12.68 -68.31 -41.08
C THR A 71 12.94 -67.92 -39.63
N ALA A 72 13.87 -68.59 -38.95
CA ALA A 72 14.30 -68.21 -37.60
C ALA A 72 14.76 -66.74 -37.51
N ALA A 73 15.33 -66.21 -38.59
CA ALA A 73 15.74 -64.80 -38.68
C ALA A 73 14.54 -63.83 -38.74
N GLN A 74 13.43 -64.23 -39.36
CA GLN A 74 12.19 -63.45 -39.36
C GLN A 74 11.51 -63.50 -37.98
N GLY A 75 11.56 -64.63 -37.29
CA GLY A 75 11.10 -64.75 -35.89
C GLY A 75 11.85 -63.81 -34.94
N ALA A 76 13.19 -63.81 -34.98
CA ALA A 76 13.99 -62.91 -34.14
C ALA A 76 13.75 -61.40 -34.42
N LYS A 77 13.44 -61.04 -35.68
CA LYS A 77 13.04 -59.68 -36.04
C LYS A 77 11.65 -59.32 -35.53
N ALA A 78 10.72 -60.28 -35.50
CA ALA A 78 9.39 -60.07 -34.93
C ALA A 78 9.46 -59.91 -33.41
N ASP A 79 10.27 -60.71 -32.71
CA ASP A 79 10.44 -60.66 -31.25
C ASP A 79 11.07 -59.35 -30.75
N SER A 80 11.79 -58.63 -31.62
CA SER A 80 12.45 -57.36 -31.31
C SER A 80 11.77 -56.15 -31.97
N ALA A 81 10.63 -56.35 -32.63
CA ALA A 81 9.86 -55.27 -33.23
C ALA A 81 9.07 -54.51 -32.14
N LEU A 82 9.34 -53.22 -32.01
CA LEU A 82 8.52 -52.30 -31.20
C LEU A 82 7.09 -52.27 -31.75
N GLN A 83 6.10 -52.56 -30.90
CA GLN A 83 4.71 -52.39 -31.28
C GLN A 83 4.31 -50.92 -31.12
N ALA A 84 3.34 -50.47 -31.93
CA ALA A 84 2.83 -49.10 -31.86
C ALA A 84 2.17 -48.79 -30.49
N GLU A 85 1.68 -49.80 -29.78
CA GLU A 85 1.13 -49.67 -28.43
C GLU A 85 2.22 -49.62 -27.34
N ASP A 86 3.44 -50.09 -27.63
CA ASP A 86 4.58 -50.06 -26.71
C ASP A 86 5.24 -48.66 -26.67
N ILE A 87 4.94 -47.81 -27.65
CA ILE A 87 5.47 -46.44 -27.71
C ILE A 87 4.46 -45.44 -27.13
N GLY A 88 4.91 -44.66 -26.14
CA GLY A 88 4.07 -43.67 -25.48
C GLY A 88 3.67 -42.51 -26.39
N SER A 89 2.67 -41.73 -25.96
CA SER A 89 2.13 -40.58 -26.71
C SER A 89 3.19 -39.56 -27.16
N ALA A 90 4.29 -39.43 -26.43
CA ALA A 90 5.41 -38.54 -26.79
C ALA A 90 6.10 -38.95 -28.11
N ALA A 91 6.11 -40.24 -28.47
CA ALA A 91 6.74 -40.71 -29.71
C ALA A 91 5.94 -40.34 -30.98
N TYR A 92 4.69 -39.87 -30.81
CA TYR A 92 3.82 -39.44 -31.91
C TYR A 92 3.90 -37.95 -32.22
N ASN A 93 4.59 -37.16 -31.38
CA ASN A 93 4.71 -35.72 -31.55
C ASN A 93 6.01 -35.34 -32.27
N GLU A 94 6.00 -34.22 -32.98
CA GLU A 94 7.19 -33.69 -33.62
C GLU A 94 8.11 -33.06 -32.56
N THR A 95 9.42 -33.00 -32.86
CA THR A 95 10.40 -32.42 -31.92
C THR A 95 10.09 -30.96 -31.54
N GLU A 96 9.36 -30.25 -32.40
CA GLU A 96 8.94 -28.86 -32.21
C GLU A 96 7.77 -28.71 -31.21
N ASP A 97 7.04 -29.79 -30.92
CA ASP A 97 5.95 -29.82 -29.94
C ASP A 97 6.46 -29.81 -28.49
N PHE A 98 7.75 -30.11 -28.28
CA PHE A 98 8.38 -30.12 -26.97
C PHE A 98 9.02 -28.77 -26.64
N ALA A 99 8.87 -28.34 -25.40
CA ALA A 99 9.55 -27.15 -24.90
C ALA A 99 11.08 -27.33 -25.00
N THR A 100 11.75 -26.39 -25.64
CA THR A 100 13.21 -26.34 -25.73
C THR A 100 13.80 -25.94 -24.37
N ALA A 101 15.08 -26.27 -24.14
CA ALA A 101 15.80 -25.83 -22.94
C ALA A 101 15.81 -24.29 -22.79
N ALA A 102 15.81 -23.55 -23.90
CA ALA A 102 15.71 -22.10 -23.89
C ALA A 102 14.32 -21.60 -23.42
N GLN A 103 13.24 -22.27 -23.83
CA GLN A 103 11.89 -21.97 -23.35
C GLN A 103 11.74 -22.30 -21.85
N GLY A 104 12.38 -23.37 -21.37
CA GLY A 104 12.45 -23.69 -19.94
C GLY A 104 13.14 -22.57 -19.12
N ALA A 105 14.30 -22.10 -19.57
CA ALA A 105 15.00 -21.00 -18.89
C ALA A 105 14.21 -19.68 -18.87
N ASN A 106 13.44 -19.40 -19.92
CA ASN A 106 12.53 -18.24 -19.94
C ASN A 106 11.35 -18.43 -18.98
N ALA A 107 10.84 -19.65 -18.81
CA ALA A 107 9.79 -19.96 -17.85
C ALA A 107 10.30 -19.85 -16.41
N ASP A 108 11.52 -20.33 -16.11
CA ASP A 108 12.14 -20.25 -14.79
C ASP A 108 12.42 -18.81 -14.33
N SER A 109 12.52 -17.87 -15.26
CA SER A 109 12.75 -16.44 -15.00
C SER A 109 11.50 -15.58 -15.19
N ALA A 110 10.35 -16.19 -15.51
CA ALA A 110 9.09 -15.46 -15.66
C ALA A 110 8.55 -15.06 -14.27
N ILE A 111 8.30 -13.76 -14.10
CA ILE A 111 7.62 -13.23 -12.92
C ILE A 111 6.23 -13.85 -12.83
N GLN A 112 5.90 -14.49 -11.70
CA GLN A 112 4.57 -15.03 -11.48
C GLN A 112 3.61 -13.89 -11.10
N PRO A 113 2.31 -13.99 -11.44
CA PRO A 113 1.34 -12.96 -11.06
C PRO A 113 1.29 -12.66 -9.55
N GLU A 114 1.61 -13.65 -8.72
CA GLU A 114 1.68 -13.52 -7.25
C GLU A 114 2.98 -12.87 -6.73
N ASP A 115 4.01 -12.75 -7.59
CA ASP A 115 5.22 -11.99 -7.26
C ASP A 115 5.05 -10.48 -7.51
N LEU A 116 3.93 -10.07 -8.12
CA LEU A 116 3.60 -8.68 -8.39
C LEU A 116 2.84 -8.07 -7.21
N GLU A 117 3.21 -6.85 -6.84
CA GLU A 117 2.47 -6.04 -5.87
C GLU A 117 1.05 -5.71 -6.39
N ASP A 118 0.10 -5.50 -5.48
CA ASP A 118 -1.33 -5.27 -5.78
C ASP A 118 -1.56 -4.18 -6.85
N VAL A 119 -0.80 -3.08 -6.75
CA VAL A 119 -0.81 -1.95 -7.72
C VAL A 119 -0.63 -2.38 -9.17
N ALA A 120 0.16 -3.43 -9.44
CA ALA A 120 0.45 -3.88 -10.79
C ALA A 120 -0.77 -4.53 -11.46
N THR A 121 -1.77 -4.94 -10.68
CA THR A 121 -2.96 -5.63 -11.16
C THR A 121 -4.23 -4.80 -11.06
N SER A 122 -4.35 -3.95 -10.03
CA SER A 122 -5.51 -3.08 -9.82
C SER A 122 -5.50 -1.85 -10.74
N GLY A 123 -4.30 -1.34 -11.07
CA GLY A 123 -4.13 -0.03 -11.71
C GLY A 123 -4.51 1.14 -10.81
N ASP A 124 -4.80 0.88 -9.52
CA ASP A 124 -5.09 1.90 -8.52
C ASP A 124 -3.79 2.39 -7.87
N TYR A 125 -3.58 3.70 -7.91
CA TYR A 125 -2.42 4.30 -7.26
C TYR A 125 -2.54 4.31 -5.73
N ASP A 126 -3.74 4.09 -5.17
CA ASP A 126 -3.96 4.00 -3.73
C ASP A 126 -3.32 2.75 -3.10
N ASP A 127 -2.98 1.73 -3.90
CA ASP A 127 -2.26 0.52 -3.47
C ASP A 127 -0.75 0.75 -3.27
N LEU A 128 -0.21 1.88 -3.72
CA LEU A 128 1.19 2.23 -3.50
C LEU A 128 1.43 2.67 -2.05
N ILE A 129 1.91 1.74 -1.23
CA ILE A 129 2.46 2.05 0.08
C ILE A 129 3.69 2.96 -0.12
N ASN A 130 3.69 4.13 0.52
CA ASN A 130 4.72 5.17 0.40
C ASN A 130 4.76 5.95 -0.94
N ALA A 131 3.64 6.06 -1.67
CA ALA A 131 3.57 6.96 -2.82
C ALA A 131 3.92 8.42 -2.40
N PRO A 132 4.87 9.09 -3.08
CA PRO A 132 5.08 10.52 -2.87
C PRO A 132 3.86 11.28 -3.41
N GLN A 133 2.96 11.68 -2.51
CA GLN A 133 1.83 12.53 -2.89
C GLN A 133 2.37 13.91 -3.29
N PRO A 134 2.01 14.44 -4.48
CA PRO A 134 2.48 15.73 -4.93
C PRO A 134 1.72 16.85 -4.18
N GLY A 135 2.23 17.25 -3.01
CA GLY A 135 1.65 18.33 -2.23
C GLY A 135 2.25 18.47 -0.83
N LEU A 136 1.88 19.56 -0.14
CA LEU A 136 2.11 19.75 1.29
C LEU A 136 1.27 18.70 2.03
N ILE A 137 1.90 17.63 2.49
CA ILE A 137 1.26 16.46 3.13
C ILE A 137 0.72 16.84 4.51
N ASN A 138 1.50 17.62 5.24
CA ASN A 138 1.08 18.16 6.52
C ASN A 138 0.08 19.28 6.25
N ALA A 139 -1.09 19.24 6.89
CA ALA A 139 -2.06 20.32 6.85
C ALA A 139 -1.85 21.34 7.99
N VAL A 140 -1.09 20.96 9.03
CA VAL A 140 -0.68 21.88 10.10
C VAL A 140 0.34 22.86 9.53
N ILE A 141 0.06 24.14 9.67
CA ILE A 141 1.02 25.21 9.38
C ILE A 141 1.78 25.49 10.68
N ASN A 142 3.09 25.68 10.55
CA ASN A 142 4.05 25.86 11.62
C ASN A 142 4.12 24.66 12.59
N GLY A 143 3.83 23.44 12.10
CA GLY A 143 3.85 22.23 12.93
C GLY A 143 5.22 21.89 13.52
N GLY A 144 6.30 22.36 12.88
CA GLY A 144 7.67 22.27 13.41
C GLY A 144 8.04 23.36 14.42
N CYS A 145 7.09 24.23 14.78
CA CYS A 145 7.23 25.32 15.74
C CYS A 145 8.39 26.29 15.46
N MET A 146 8.73 26.51 14.19
CA MET A 146 9.90 27.29 13.77
C MET A 146 9.62 28.80 13.67
N VAL A 147 8.40 29.17 13.30
CA VAL A 147 8.02 30.57 13.06
C VAL A 147 7.40 31.16 14.33
N SER A 148 7.88 32.34 14.70
CA SER A 148 7.45 33.07 15.89
C SER A 148 7.53 34.57 15.64
N HIS A 149 6.38 35.25 15.64
CA HIS A 149 6.32 36.71 15.54
C HIS A 149 5.85 37.38 16.84
N ARG A 150 5.28 36.60 17.76
CA ARG A 150 4.84 37.07 19.08
C ARG A 150 5.91 36.84 20.14
N GLY A 151 5.97 37.77 21.10
CA GLY A 151 6.77 37.59 22.32
C GLY A 151 6.08 36.64 23.29
N GLU A 152 6.83 36.17 24.28
CA GLU A 152 6.35 35.30 25.36
C GLU A 152 5.09 35.87 26.04
N LEU A 153 4.16 34.97 26.40
CA LEU A 153 2.91 35.32 27.05
C LEU A 153 2.73 34.56 28.35
N SER A 154 2.07 35.18 29.32
CA SER A 154 1.67 34.49 30.54
C SER A 154 0.52 33.52 30.25
N LEU A 155 0.61 32.30 30.79
CA LEU A 155 -0.44 31.29 30.72
C LEU A 155 -1.74 31.83 31.33
N SER A 156 -2.87 31.51 30.71
CA SER A 156 -4.21 31.96 31.12
C SER A 156 -5.22 30.82 30.98
N ASP A 157 -6.38 31.03 31.57
CA ASP A 157 -7.61 30.24 31.43
C ASP A 157 -8.41 30.56 30.15
N SER A 158 -7.88 31.45 29.30
CA SER A 158 -8.46 31.80 28.00
C SER A 158 -7.51 31.44 26.87
N TRP A 159 -8.08 30.95 25.77
CA TRP A 159 -7.33 30.67 24.55
C TRP A 159 -6.57 31.90 24.04
N GLN A 160 -5.27 31.73 23.86
CA GLN A 160 -4.38 32.77 23.35
C GLN A 160 -3.36 32.19 22.39
N TYR A 161 -3.13 32.89 21.28
CA TYR A 161 -2.05 32.54 20.35
C TYR A 161 -0.72 32.98 20.94
N GLY A 162 0.16 32.00 21.20
CA GLY A 162 1.45 32.22 21.82
C GLY A 162 2.56 32.60 20.82
N PRO A 163 3.83 32.49 21.24
CA PRO A 163 4.99 32.72 20.37
C PRO A 163 5.11 31.74 19.22
N VAL A 164 4.64 30.50 19.35
CA VAL A 164 4.53 29.61 18.20
C VAL A 164 3.28 30.00 17.41
N ASP A 165 3.47 30.70 16.30
CA ASP A 165 2.36 31.23 15.51
C ASP A 165 1.40 30.12 15.07
N LEU A 166 0.09 30.43 15.06
CA LEU A 166 -1.03 29.52 14.75
C LEU A 166 -1.26 28.39 15.75
N LEU A 167 -0.48 28.29 16.82
CA LEU A 167 -0.73 27.38 17.94
C LEU A 167 -1.25 28.18 19.13
N ALA A 168 -2.51 27.95 19.49
CA ALA A 168 -3.12 28.55 20.67
C ALA A 168 -2.91 27.64 21.88
N VAL A 169 -2.77 28.26 23.05
CA VAL A 169 -2.63 27.57 24.34
C VAL A 169 -3.64 28.14 25.33
N THR A 170 -4.19 27.28 26.17
CA THR A 170 -4.94 27.65 27.37
C THR A 170 -4.66 26.64 28.48
N ALA A 171 -5.00 27.00 29.71
CA ALA A 171 -5.06 26.06 30.81
C ALA A 171 -6.47 26.00 31.42
N GLU A 172 -6.78 24.91 32.07
CA GLU A 172 -7.97 24.76 32.92
C GLU A 172 -7.55 24.68 34.39
N GLY A 173 -8.51 24.92 35.30
CA GLY A 173 -8.24 25.08 36.72
C GLY A 173 -7.80 26.51 37.06
N THR A 174 -7.24 26.71 38.27
CA THR A 174 -6.76 28.06 38.66
C THR A 174 -5.32 28.22 38.22
N VAL A 175 -5.09 29.07 37.22
CA VAL A 175 -3.75 29.39 36.70
C VAL A 175 -3.08 30.43 37.61
N SER A 176 -1.98 30.04 38.26
CA SER A 176 -1.24 30.92 39.19
C SER A 176 0.13 31.35 38.65
N ALA A 177 0.71 30.56 37.75
CA ALA A 177 1.93 30.87 37.04
C ALA A 177 2.04 30.03 35.76
N GLY A 178 2.87 30.49 34.84
CA GLY A 178 3.21 29.78 33.61
C GLY A 178 3.54 30.77 32.50
N THR A 179 4.49 30.41 31.64
CA THR A 179 4.87 31.22 30.47
C THR A 179 4.80 30.37 29.22
N ILE A 180 4.07 30.82 28.23
CA ILE A 180 4.03 30.22 26.89
C ILE A 180 5.19 30.82 26.10
N LYS A 181 6.10 29.97 25.62
CA LYS A 181 7.25 30.38 24.81
C LYS A 181 7.54 29.43 23.67
N GLN A 182 8.24 29.95 22.66
CA GLN A 182 8.93 29.11 21.68
C GLN A 182 10.28 28.71 22.29
N PHE A 183 10.45 27.43 22.62
CA PHE A 183 11.75 26.95 23.06
C PHE A 183 12.58 26.54 21.85
N THR A 184 13.78 27.11 21.73
CA THR A 184 14.78 26.73 20.72
C THR A 184 15.91 25.92 21.37
N GLY A 185 16.32 24.82 20.77
CA GLY A 185 17.30 23.88 21.31
C GLY A 185 16.75 22.50 21.68
N ALA A 186 15.48 22.22 21.41
CA ALA A 186 14.80 20.95 21.70
C ALA A 186 15.16 19.82 20.70
N TYR A 187 16.44 19.66 20.35
CA TYR A 187 16.89 18.71 19.33
C TYR A 187 16.74 17.24 19.73
N SER A 188 16.61 16.96 21.03
CA SER A 188 16.29 15.61 21.52
C SER A 188 14.80 15.26 21.33
N LEU A 189 13.93 16.26 21.22
CA LEU A 189 12.48 16.10 21.10
C LEU A 189 12.01 16.25 19.64
N THR A 190 12.55 17.25 18.92
CA THR A 190 12.10 17.66 17.59
C THR A 190 13.27 17.78 16.62
N GLU A 191 13.06 17.41 15.36
CA GLU A 191 14.09 17.57 14.30
C GLU A 191 14.38 19.04 13.97
N THR A 192 13.40 19.93 14.18
CA THR A 192 13.55 21.38 13.99
C THR A 192 14.31 22.04 15.14
N GLY A 193 14.48 21.34 16.27
CA GLY A 193 15.00 21.91 17.51
C GLY A 193 14.07 22.95 18.14
N ALA A 194 12.84 23.11 17.67
CA ALA A 194 11.89 24.09 18.16
C ALA A 194 10.57 23.43 18.61
N ALA A 195 10.03 23.90 19.72
CA ALA A 195 8.76 23.41 20.28
C ALA A 195 8.01 24.55 20.98
N CYS A 196 6.69 24.41 21.08
CA CYS A 196 5.89 25.24 21.98
C CYS A 196 6.07 24.71 23.40
N MET A 197 6.53 25.56 24.30
CA MET A 197 6.75 25.23 25.71
C MET A 197 5.79 26.03 26.58
N VAL A 198 5.16 25.37 27.53
CA VAL A 198 4.54 26.01 28.69
C VAL A 198 5.50 25.80 29.86
N GLU A 199 6.24 26.84 30.21
CA GLU A 199 7.27 26.82 31.24
C GLU A 199 6.69 27.18 32.61
N ASN A 200 7.14 26.48 33.65
CA ASN A 200 6.84 26.74 35.06
C ASN A 200 5.33 26.83 35.35
N ALA A 201 4.52 26.03 34.66
CA ALA A 201 3.08 25.98 34.86
C ALA A 201 2.75 25.61 36.30
N THR A 202 1.87 26.40 36.91
CA THR A 202 1.34 26.15 38.26
C THR A 202 -0.17 26.25 38.21
N LEU A 203 -0.82 25.09 38.34
CA LEU A 203 -2.27 24.90 38.26
C LEU A 203 -2.77 24.22 39.54
N THR A 204 -3.99 24.53 39.95
CA THR A 204 -4.65 23.84 41.08
C THR A 204 -5.98 23.24 40.65
N GLY A 205 -6.42 22.18 41.35
CA GLY A 205 -7.64 21.44 41.03
C GLY A 205 -7.44 20.45 39.89
N SER A 206 -8.48 20.26 39.06
CA SER A 206 -8.43 19.46 37.83
C SER A 206 -7.79 20.26 36.70
N GLY A 207 -6.51 20.60 36.86
CA GLY A 207 -5.77 21.40 35.89
C GLY A 207 -5.53 20.64 34.58
N LYS A 208 -5.66 21.33 33.47
CA LYS A 208 -5.30 20.83 32.14
C LYS A 208 -4.50 21.87 31.40
N ILE A 209 -3.63 21.42 30.49
CA ILE A 209 -2.99 22.30 29.50
C ILE A 209 -3.48 21.86 28.14
N ASN A 210 -4.04 22.80 27.39
CA ASN A 210 -4.64 22.54 26.10
C ASN A 210 -3.87 23.29 25.02
N PHE A 211 -3.44 22.58 23.99
CA PHE A 211 -2.90 23.14 22.77
C PHE A 211 -3.93 23.01 21.66
N ARG A 212 -4.08 24.04 20.83
CA ARG A 212 -5.04 24.04 19.74
C ARG A 212 -4.44 24.56 18.45
N HIS A 213 -4.65 23.83 17.37
CA HIS A 213 -4.40 24.28 16.01
C HIS A 213 -5.69 24.26 15.20
N ARG A 214 -5.85 25.24 14.30
CA ARG A 214 -7.02 25.36 13.44
C ARG A 214 -6.60 25.39 11.98
N ILE A 215 -7.31 24.62 11.16
CA ILE A 215 -7.11 24.51 9.72
C ILE A 215 -8.34 25.11 9.06
N GLU A 216 -8.11 26.09 8.19
CA GLU A 216 -9.19 26.76 7.45
C GLU A 216 -9.95 25.80 6.53
N SER A 217 -11.19 26.16 6.23
CA SER A 217 -12.12 25.53 5.31
C SER A 217 -11.47 25.09 3.98
N LYS A 218 -10.70 25.98 3.34
CA LYS A 218 -10.02 25.71 2.07
C LYS A 218 -9.04 24.53 2.16
N ASN A 219 -8.33 24.42 3.28
CA ASN A 219 -7.37 23.35 3.52
C ASN A 219 -8.03 22.11 4.15
N ALA A 220 -9.21 22.25 4.75
CA ALA A 220 -9.98 21.15 5.31
C ALA A 220 -10.76 20.35 4.25
N ARG A 221 -11.15 20.97 3.12
CA ARG A 221 -11.93 20.33 2.05
C ARG A 221 -11.38 18.97 1.55
N PRO A 222 -10.06 18.77 1.38
CA PRO A 222 -9.50 17.50 0.92
C PRO A 222 -9.70 16.33 1.89
N PHE A 223 -9.92 16.60 3.17
CA PHE A 223 -10.13 15.61 4.24
C PHE A 223 -11.55 15.07 4.29
N ALA A 224 -12.52 15.76 3.67
CA ALA A 224 -13.92 15.41 3.81
C ALA A 224 -14.20 13.97 3.34
N ASN A 225 -14.87 13.20 4.21
CA ASN A 225 -15.22 11.79 4.02
C ASN A 225 -14.02 10.87 3.76
N LYS A 226 -12.86 11.16 4.37
CA LYS A 226 -11.64 10.34 4.27
C LYS A 226 -11.06 10.11 5.65
N ALA A 227 -10.30 9.03 5.79
CA ALA A 227 -9.46 8.81 6.97
C ALA A 227 -8.39 9.90 7.09
N ALA A 228 -7.98 10.20 8.31
CA ALA A 228 -6.89 11.13 8.60
C ALA A 228 -6.08 10.67 9.80
N HIS A 229 -4.85 11.16 9.90
CA HIS A 229 -3.95 10.82 10.99
C HIS A 229 -3.26 12.07 11.53
N PHE A 230 -3.34 12.26 12.85
CA PHE A 230 -2.61 13.26 13.61
C PHE A 230 -1.43 12.62 14.33
N SER A 231 -0.29 13.31 14.39
CA SER A 231 0.80 12.95 15.28
C SER A 231 1.57 14.18 15.74
N ALA A 232 2.17 14.09 16.93
CA ALA A 232 3.06 15.11 17.46
C ALA A 232 4.11 14.50 18.38
N ARG A 233 5.13 15.28 18.72
CA ARG A 233 6.12 15.01 19.76
C ARG A 233 5.77 15.78 21.02
N THR A 234 5.91 15.13 22.17
CA THR A 234 5.63 15.73 23.46
C THR A 234 6.69 15.38 24.50
N TYR A 235 6.79 16.24 25.51
CA TYR A 235 7.54 16.01 26.74
C TYR A 235 6.86 16.75 27.89
N HIS A 236 6.86 16.16 29.08
CA HIS A 236 6.51 16.82 30.33
C HIS A 236 7.35 16.33 31.50
N ASP A 237 7.50 17.17 32.52
CA ASP A 237 8.23 16.84 33.76
C ASP A 237 7.30 16.83 35.00
N SER A 238 5.99 16.64 34.78
CA SER A 238 4.90 16.76 35.77
C SER A 238 5.11 15.98 37.07
N GLY A 239 5.93 14.93 37.05
CA GLY A 239 6.19 14.00 38.15
C GLY A 239 5.33 12.73 38.12
N ALA A 240 4.49 12.57 37.09
CA ALA A 240 3.64 11.38 36.90
C ALA A 240 3.39 11.10 35.41
N THR A 241 3.00 9.86 35.09
CA THR A 241 2.40 9.55 33.78
C THR A 241 1.09 10.34 33.64
N LEU A 242 0.93 11.03 32.52
CA LEU A 242 -0.25 11.85 32.24
C LEU A 242 -0.96 11.35 30.99
N ASP A 243 -2.26 11.59 30.95
CA ASP A 243 -3.10 11.27 29.79
C ASP A 243 -3.20 12.48 28.86
N TYR A 244 -2.95 12.22 27.58
CA TYR A 244 -3.04 13.18 26.49
C TYR A 244 -4.26 12.81 25.65
N THR A 245 -5.32 13.58 25.76
CA THR A 245 -6.51 13.42 24.93
C THR A 245 -6.37 14.27 23.67
N ILE A 246 -6.39 13.62 22.51
CA ILE A 246 -6.38 14.28 21.21
C ILE A 246 -7.82 14.29 20.71
N THR A 247 -8.35 15.48 20.47
CA THR A 247 -9.72 15.68 19.98
C THR A 247 -9.67 16.42 18.65
N ILE A 248 -10.42 15.91 17.67
CA ILE A 248 -10.58 16.53 16.36
C ILE A 248 -12.02 17.00 16.22
N ASN A 249 -12.21 18.30 16.04
CA ASN A 249 -13.52 18.91 15.82
C ASN A 249 -13.62 19.48 14.41
N LYS A 250 -14.85 19.68 13.93
CA LYS A 250 -15.16 20.54 12.79
C LYS A 250 -15.84 21.82 13.23
N ALA A 251 -15.60 22.89 12.48
CA ALA A 251 -16.38 24.12 12.60
C ALA A 251 -17.80 23.93 12.06
N ASP A 252 -18.79 24.49 12.75
CA ASP A 252 -20.19 24.43 12.27
C ASP A 252 -20.45 25.44 11.14
N SER A 253 -19.63 26.49 11.04
CA SER A 253 -19.67 27.52 10.00
C SER A 253 -18.30 27.72 9.36
N GLU A 254 -18.26 28.13 8.08
CA GLU A 254 -17.02 28.27 7.32
C GLU A 254 -16.05 29.23 8.01
N ASP A 255 -14.89 28.72 8.43
CA ASP A 255 -13.82 29.45 9.12
C ASP A 255 -14.26 30.14 10.43
N ASP A 256 -15.35 29.68 11.06
CA ASP A 256 -15.85 30.17 12.34
C ASP A 256 -15.98 29.03 13.36
N PHE A 257 -15.12 29.09 14.38
CA PHE A 257 -15.02 28.10 15.45
C PHE A 257 -15.68 28.55 16.76
N ALA A 258 -16.64 29.49 16.71
CA ALA A 258 -17.47 29.84 17.86
C ALA A 258 -18.34 28.65 18.32
N THR A 259 -18.68 27.75 17.40
CA THR A 259 -19.33 26.47 17.70
C THR A 259 -18.66 25.38 16.87
N VAL A 260 -18.33 24.28 17.54
CA VAL A 260 -17.62 23.15 16.96
C VAL A 260 -18.36 21.86 17.28
N THR A 261 -18.28 20.91 16.36
CA THR A 261 -18.80 19.55 16.55
C THR A 261 -17.63 18.58 16.58
N GLU A 262 -17.56 17.73 17.60
CA GLU A 262 -16.55 16.67 17.69
C GLU A 262 -16.73 15.67 16.55
N ILE A 263 -15.62 15.34 15.89
CA ILE A 263 -15.54 14.27 14.89
C ILE A 263 -15.16 12.97 15.60
N ASP A 264 -14.04 13.01 16.32
CA ASP A 264 -13.52 11.85 17.05
C ASP A 264 -12.47 12.29 18.09
N SER A 265 -12.21 11.43 19.07
CA SER A 265 -11.24 11.68 20.14
C SER A 265 -10.64 10.39 20.68
N ASP A 266 -9.36 10.42 21.05
CA ASP A 266 -8.69 9.30 21.74
C ASP A 266 -7.69 9.80 22.78
N THR A 267 -7.28 8.92 23.69
CA THR A 267 -6.35 9.23 24.78
C THR A 267 -5.11 8.36 24.71
N VAL A 268 -3.95 9.00 24.80
CA VAL A 268 -2.63 8.35 24.85
C VAL A 268 -1.98 8.67 26.19
N SER A 269 -1.52 7.66 26.92
CA SER A 269 -0.76 7.87 28.16
C SER A 269 0.73 8.10 27.85
N VAL A 270 1.29 9.17 28.41
CA VAL A 270 2.67 9.61 28.21
C VAL A 270 3.40 9.57 29.53
N ASN A 271 4.61 8.99 29.55
CA ASN A 271 5.38 8.87 30.78
C ASN A 271 6.01 10.22 31.17
N ASN A 272 6.32 10.36 32.46
CA ASN A 272 7.05 11.52 32.94
C ASN A 272 8.51 11.49 32.46
N ASP A 273 9.04 12.66 32.11
CA ASP A 273 10.44 12.89 31.77
C ASP A 273 10.92 12.05 30.57
N THR A 274 10.02 11.86 29.60
CA THR A 274 10.30 11.13 28.36
C THR A 274 9.90 11.94 27.13
N ASN A 275 10.74 11.88 26.10
CA ASN A 275 10.40 12.41 24.79
C ASN A 275 9.60 11.34 24.04
N ASP A 276 8.28 11.53 23.95
CA ASP A 276 7.37 10.55 23.38
C ASP A 276 6.69 11.09 22.12
N GLY A 277 6.16 10.15 21.33
CA GLY A 277 5.27 10.45 20.21
C GLY A 277 3.83 10.18 20.61
N ILE A 278 2.94 11.10 20.28
CA ILE A 278 1.48 10.89 20.35
C ILE A 278 0.94 10.79 18.94
N ALA A 279 -0.05 9.92 18.74
CA ALA A 279 -0.64 9.63 17.46
C ALA A 279 -2.13 9.34 17.62
N PHE A 280 -2.94 9.75 16.65
CA PHE A 280 -4.38 9.51 16.61
C PHE A 280 -4.84 9.32 15.18
N SER A 281 -5.53 8.22 14.91
CA SER A 281 -6.10 7.90 13.60
C SER A 281 -7.61 8.07 13.64
N VAL A 282 -8.13 8.90 12.73
CA VAL A 282 -9.57 9.09 12.53
C VAL A 282 -9.98 8.30 11.31
N ALA A 283 -10.90 7.35 11.48
CA ALA A 283 -11.33 6.47 10.41
C ALA A 283 -12.10 7.22 9.30
N ASP A 284 -12.90 8.22 9.67
CA ASP A 284 -13.65 9.07 8.74
C ASP A 284 -13.82 10.48 9.31
N MET A 285 -13.30 11.47 8.60
CA MET A 285 -13.42 12.90 8.94
C MET A 285 -14.82 13.49 8.67
N GLY A 286 -15.71 12.76 8.00
CA GLY A 286 -17.05 13.23 7.67
C GLY A 286 -17.05 14.57 6.90
N ASP A 287 -18.08 15.39 7.10
CA ASP A 287 -18.18 16.72 6.46
C ASP A 287 -17.43 17.80 7.26
N CYS A 288 -16.10 17.80 7.17
CA CYS A 288 -15.21 18.75 7.83
C CYS A 288 -14.88 20.01 6.99
N ARG A 289 -15.64 20.28 5.91
CA ARG A 289 -15.29 21.31 4.91
C ARG A 289 -15.27 22.74 5.41
N ASN A 290 -15.92 23.02 6.54
CA ASN A 290 -15.99 24.34 7.15
C ASN A 290 -14.72 24.72 7.91
N GLY A 291 -13.86 23.75 8.24
CA GLY A 291 -12.66 23.96 9.04
C GLY A 291 -12.46 22.81 10.01
N ILE A 292 -11.20 22.57 10.39
CA ILE A 292 -10.82 21.51 11.33
C ILE A 292 -10.12 22.14 12.52
N GLU A 293 -10.46 21.71 13.71
CA GLU A 293 -9.80 22.08 14.96
C GLU A 293 -9.18 20.83 15.57
N ILE A 294 -7.91 20.95 15.97
CA ILE A 294 -7.15 19.89 16.62
C ILE A 294 -6.82 20.39 18.01
N ILE A 295 -7.25 19.66 19.04
CA ILE A 295 -6.94 19.96 20.43
C ILE A 295 -6.13 18.80 21.00
N VAL A 296 -5.01 19.13 21.66
CA VAL A 296 -4.26 18.20 22.51
C VAL A 296 -4.43 18.69 23.95
N SER A 297 -5.19 17.93 24.73
CA SER A 297 -5.49 18.18 26.13
C SER A 297 -4.65 17.29 27.03
N ILE A 298 -3.84 17.90 27.89
CA ILE A 298 -2.98 17.20 28.85
C ILE A 298 -3.63 17.28 30.22
N ASP A 299 -4.13 16.17 30.73
CA ASP A 299 -4.73 16.12 32.07
C ASP A 299 -3.62 16.01 33.12
N CYS A 300 -3.22 17.15 33.67
CA CYS A 300 -2.09 17.23 34.61
C CYS A 300 -2.52 17.39 36.07
N GLY A 301 -3.80 17.66 36.34
CA GLY A 301 -4.29 17.92 37.68
C GLY A 301 -3.61 19.13 38.34
N ALA A 302 -3.36 19.04 39.65
CA ALA A 302 -2.64 20.07 40.37
C ALA A 302 -1.13 19.90 40.18
N ILE A 303 -0.47 20.93 39.65
CA ILE A 303 0.96 20.96 39.35
C ILE A 303 1.59 22.24 39.87
N THR A 304 2.90 22.21 40.14
CA THR A 304 3.66 23.38 40.58
C THR A 304 4.99 23.40 39.85
N THR A 305 5.25 24.51 39.14
CA THR A 305 6.47 24.78 38.37
C THR A 305 6.87 23.60 37.48
N LYS A 306 5.97 23.23 36.56
CA LYS A 306 6.16 22.12 35.61
C LYS A 306 6.15 22.60 34.17
N ASP A 307 6.92 21.92 33.34
CA ASP A 307 7.15 22.22 31.95
C ASP A 307 6.47 21.21 31.03
N PHE A 308 5.87 21.72 29.96
CA PHE A 308 5.18 20.92 28.95
C PHE A 308 5.60 21.39 27.56
N PHE A 309 5.89 20.45 26.67
CA PHE A 309 6.35 20.73 25.33
C PHE A 309 5.47 20.04 24.30
N LEU A 310 5.15 20.74 23.22
CA LEU A 310 4.50 20.18 22.04
C LEU A 310 5.24 20.65 20.78
N GLY A 311 5.57 19.72 19.90
CA GLY A 311 6.26 20.02 18.64
C GLY A 311 6.04 18.95 17.58
N GLN A 312 6.54 19.19 16.37
CA GLN A 312 6.37 18.30 15.20
C GLN A 312 4.92 17.85 14.95
N LEU A 313 3.98 18.79 15.01
CA LEU A 313 2.58 18.52 14.72
C LEU A 313 2.43 18.19 13.22
N GLN A 314 1.88 17.02 12.92
CA GLN A 314 1.59 16.51 11.59
C GLN A 314 0.12 16.13 11.52
N PHE A 315 -0.60 16.63 10.52
CA PHE A 315 -1.95 16.15 10.21
C PHE A 315 -2.03 15.85 8.72
N SER A 316 -2.36 14.61 8.36
CA SER A 316 -2.33 14.14 6.97
C SER A 316 -3.48 13.21 6.65
N ILE A 317 -3.84 13.13 5.37
CA ILE A 317 -4.89 12.23 4.87
C ILE A 317 -4.39 10.79 4.91
N GLY A 318 -5.25 9.85 5.29
CA GLY A 318 -4.98 8.42 5.40
C GLY A 318 -5.00 7.93 6.84
N ALA A 319 -5.24 6.64 7.04
CA ALA A 319 -5.37 6.02 8.36
C ALA A 319 -4.04 5.75 9.07
N ASN A 320 -2.92 5.77 8.34
CA ASN A 320 -1.60 5.41 8.84
C ASN A 320 -0.79 6.64 9.25
N GLN A 321 -0.01 6.51 10.31
CA GLN A 321 0.97 7.52 10.70
C GLN A 321 1.98 7.76 9.58
N ARG A 322 2.26 9.02 9.30
CA ARG A 322 3.28 9.45 8.34
C ARG A 322 4.45 10.11 9.06
N PRO A 323 5.67 10.04 8.51
CA PRO A 323 6.79 10.84 9.00
C PRO A 323 6.46 12.33 8.99
N PHE A 324 7.10 13.08 9.90
CA PHE A 324 6.95 14.53 9.94
C PHE A 324 7.50 15.15 8.65
N GLU A 325 6.69 15.97 7.98
CA GLU A 325 7.09 16.70 6.79
C GLU A 325 7.67 18.06 7.20
N MET A 326 8.99 18.14 7.27
CA MET A 326 9.68 19.41 7.49
C MET A 326 9.65 20.27 6.22
N ARG A 327 9.04 21.44 6.32
CA ARG A 327 9.08 22.45 5.25
C ARG A 327 10.25 23.42 5.47
N PRO A 328 10.83 23.98 4.40
CA PRO A 328 11.79 25.06 4.53
C PRO A 328 11.20 26.26 5.26
N ALA A 329 11.97 26.87 6.17
CA ALA A 329 11.50 27.96 7.04
C ALA A 329 10.86 29.13 6.28
N SER A 330 11.39 29.48 5.10
CA SER A 330 10.85 30.58 4.28
C SER A 330 9.49 30.27 3.66
N LEU A 331 9.21 29.01 3.35
CA LEU A 331 7.89 28.57 2.90
C LEU A 331 6.91 28.58 4.06
N GLU A 332 7.33 28.09 5.23
CA GLU A 332 6.54 28.09 6.45
C GLU A 332 6.13 29.51 6.86
N GLU A 333 7.08 30.45 6.88
CA GLU A 333 6.83 31.86 7.18
C GLU A 333 5.81 32.47 6.20
N LYS A 334 5.93 32.16 4.90
CA LYS A 334 4.97 32.65 3.89
C LYS A 334 3.56 32.08 4.09
N LEU A 335 3.44 30.83 4.52
CA LEU A 335 2.15 30.21 4.86
C LEU A 335 1.57 30.86 6.12
N VAL A 336 2.39 31.12 7.13
CA VAL A 336 2.00 31.85 8.35
C VAL A 336 1.54 33.27 8.04
N HIS A 337 2.23 34.01 7.15
CA HIS A 337 1.89 35.40 6.78
C HIS A 337 0.51 35.58 6.15
N ARG A 338 -0.15 34.49 5.75
CA ARG A 338 -1.55 34.52 5.32
C ARG A 338 -2.52 34.67 6.50
N PHE A 339 -2.11 34.28 7.70
CA PHE A 339 -2.89 34.32 8.95
C PHE A 339 -2.36 35.37 9.91
N LEU A 340 -1.05 35.42 10.14
CA LEU A 340 -0.41 36.38 11.02
C LEU A 340 0.78 37.00 10.33
N ARG A 341 0.82 38.33 10.26
CA ARG A 341 1.91 39.04 9.60
C ARG A 341 2.40 40.24 10.41
N PRO A 342 3.71 40.32 10.72
CA PRO A 342 4.29 41.57 11.17
C PRO A 342 4.34 42.59 10.03
N ILE A 343 3.91 43.81 10.31
CA ILE A 343 3.97 44.90 9.34
C ILE A 343 5.32 45.61 9.46
N GLY A 344 6.12 45.47 8.41
CA GLY A 344 7.36 46.22 8.24
C GLY A 344 7.10 47.53 7.49
N GLY A 345 7.21 48.66 8.18
CA GLY A 345 7.12 49.99 7.56
C GLY A 345 5.73 50.60 7.69
N ILE A 346 5.60 51.50 8.66
CA ILE A 346 4.41 52.31 8.89
C ILE A 346 4.73 53.75 8.49
N LEU A 347 3.84 54.37 7.71
CA LEU A 347 3.86 55.79 7.42
C LEU A 347 2.68 56.44 8.15
N GLY A 348 2.94 57.48 8.92
CA GLY A 348 1.88 58.18 9.66
C GLY A 348 1.87 59.69 9.41
N VAL A 349 0.68 60.29 9.48
CA VAL A 349 0.49 61.74 9.50
C VAL A 349 -0.06 62.13 10.87
N ALA A 350 0.63 63.02 11.57
CA ALA A 350 0.18 63.49 12.88
C ALA A 350 -1.12 64.29 12.75
N ASN A 351 -2.15 63.89 13.48
CA ASN A 351 -3.41 64.63 13.54
C ASN A 351 -3.33 65.71 14.63
N SER A 352 -2.65 65.40 15.73
CA SER A 352 -2.47 66.28 16.89
C SER A 352 -1.07 66.12 17.49
N GLY A 353 -0.85 66.70 18.67
CA GLY A 353 0.40 66.52 19.44
C GLY A 353 0.60 65.12 20.04
N SER A 354 -0.44 64.27 20.04
CA SER A 354 -0.44 62.98 20.73
C SER A 354 -0.92 61.78 19.94
N ASN A 355 -1.44 62.00 18.72
CA ASN A 355 -1.89 60.92 17.86
C ASN A 355 -1.61 61.20 16.38
N MET A 356 -1.61 60.13 15.61
CA MET A 356 -1.35 60.14 14.18
C MET A 356 -2.15 59.05 13.50
N GLN A 357 -2.56 59.32 12.26
CA GLN A 357 -3.16 58.32 11.39
C GLN A 357 -2.03 57.59 10.65
N ALA A 358 -1.96 56.29 10.81
CA ALA A 358 -0.96 55.40 10.23
C ALA A 358 -1.56 54.59 9.07
N VAL A 359 -0.81 54.48 7.98
CA VAL A 359 -1.11 53.63 6.83
C VAL A 359 0.01 52.62 6.61
N PHE A 360 -0.37 51.41 6.20
CA PHE A 360 0.56 50.32 5.94
C PHE A 360 -0.07 49.27 5.03
N SER A 361 0.78 48.41 4.44
CA SER A 361 0.37 47.32 3.55
C SER A 361 0.83 45.97 4.10
N HIS A 362 -0.02 44.96 3.98
CA HIS A 362 0.22 43.56 4.37
C HIS A 362 -0.43 42.60 3.35
N PRO A 363 0.02 42.60 2.08
CA PRO A 363 -0.67 41.88 1.03
C PRO A 363 -0.70 40.36 1.28
N GLY A 364 -1.87 39.76 1.10
CA GLY A 364 -2.02 38.30 1.00
C GLY A 364 -2.55 37.63 2.26
N MET A 365 -3.16 38.39 3.17
CA MET A 365 -3.89 37.82 4.29
C MET A 365 -5.15 37.09 3.81
N ARG A 366 -5.62 36.09 4.57
CA ARG A 366 -6.80 35.30 4.19
C ARG A 366 -8.11 36.09 4.27
N ALA A 367 -8.19 37.04 5.19
CA ALA A 367 -9.35 37.86 5.51
C ALA A 367 -8.89 39.23 6.01
N ALA A 368 -9.83 40.15 6.27
CA ALA A 368 -9.51 41.41 6.91
C ALA A 368 -9.02 41.15 8.36
N PRO A 369 -7.79 41.53 8.72
CA PRO A 369 -7.21 41.18 10.02
C PRO A 369 -7.67 42.10 11.16
N SER A 370 -7.58 41.63 12.41
CA SER A 370 -7.41 42.52 13.56
C SER A 370 -5.97 43.04 13.61
N TYR A 371 -5.78 44.24 14.14
CA TYR A 371 -4.45 44.81 14.35
C TYR A 371 -4.16 44.85 15.85
N GLU A 372 -3.00 44.32 16.21
CA GLU A 372 -2.44 44.42 17.56
C GLU A 372 -1.04 45.02 17.50
N VAL A 373 -0.57 45.53 18.63
CA VAL A 373 0.77 46.11 18.74
C VAL A 373 1.52 45.38 19.83
N ASN A 374 2.68 44.82 19.50
CA ASN A 374 3.44 43.98 20.43
C ASN A 374 4.28 44.78 21.44
N ALA A 375 4.55 46.05 21.17
CA ALA A 375 5.29 46.97 22.03
C ALA A 375 5.07 48.43 21.57
N PRO A 376 5.42 49.45 22.38
CA PRO A 376 5.31 50.84 21.94
C PRO A 376 6.00 51.12 20.60
N ILE A 377 5.28 51.70 19.65
CA ILE A 377 5.81 52.02 18.31
C ILE A 377 6.70 53.26 18.39
N ALA A 378 7.83 53.21 17.70
CA ALA A 378 8.71 54.37 17.53
C ALA A 378 8.62 54.93 16.11
N MET A 379 8.52 56.24 16.03
CA MET A 379 8.35 57.04 14.83
C MET A 379 9.41 58.14 14.78
N THR A 380 9.75 58.60 13.58
CA THR A 380 10.62 59.77 13.37
C THR A 380 10.05 60.65 12.28
N ASP A 381 10.23 61.96 12.42
CA ASP A 381 9.93 62.88 11.32
C ASP A 381 11.05 62.93 10.27
N GLY A 382 12.13 62.15 10.47
CA GLY A 382 13.27 62.04 9.56
C GLY A 382 14.15 63.29 9.53
N TYR A 383 13.95 64.24 10.45
CA TYR A 383 14.69 65.51 10.45
C TYR A 383 15.03 66.02 11.85
N THR A 384 14.01 66.27 12.68
CA THR A 384 14.15 67.01 13.94
C THR A 384 14.05 66.13 15.18
N ALA A 385 13.17 65.13 15.18
CA ALA A 385 12.82 64.43 16.42
C ALA A 385 12.36 62.99 16.20
N ASP A 386 12.59 62.20 17.26
CA ASP A 386 12.10 60.84 17.40
C ASP A 386 11.02 60.80 18.48
N PHE A 387 10.00 59.97 18.25
CA PHE A 387 8.81 59.88 19.07
C PHE A 387 8.51 58.40 19.35
N THR A 388 8.27 58.06 20.60
CA THR A 388 7.85 56.71 20.99
C THR A 388 6.53 56.82 21.72
N GLN A 389 5.61 55.89 21.47
CA GLN A 389 4.40 55.81 22.27
C GLN A 389 4.78 55.59 23.75
N SER A 390 4.03 56.19 24.68
CA SER A 390 4.19 55.84 26.10
C SER A 390 3.62 54.45 26.41
N GLU A 391 2.73 53.94 25.56
CA GLU A 391 2.11 52.62 25.65
C GLU A 391 1.74 52.12 24.23
N ALA A 392 1.84 50.81 23.99
CA ALA A 392 1.45 50.19 22.73
C ALA A 392 -0.04 50.43 22.46
N SER A 393 -0.41 51.04 21.34
CA SER A 393 -1.81 51.38 21.09
C SER A 393 -2.18 51.55 19.63
N ILE A 394 -3.35 50.99 19.29
CA ILE A 394 -4.19 51.33 18.15
C ILE A 394 -5.54 51.76 18.73
N THR A 395 -5.98 52.99 18.44
CA THR A 395 -7.21 53.54 19.03
C THR A 395 -8.41 53.42 18.12
N ASN A 396 -8.22 53.47 16.80
CA ASN A 396 -9.27 53.28 15.80
C ASN A 396 -8.75 52.58 14.56
N VAL A 397 -9.62 51.86 13.87
CA VAL A 397 -9.36 51.28 12.55
C VAL A 397 -10.30 51.96 11.55
N HIS A 398 -9.73 52.68 10.58
CA HIS A 398 -10.47 53.43 9.56
C HIS A 398 -10.68 52.62 8.29
N GLU A 399 -9.65 51.89 7.86
CA GLU A 399 -9.70 51.04 6.69
C GLU A 399 -9.05 49.71 7.04
N ASN A 400 -9.73 48.62 6.66
CA ASN A 400 -9.25 47.28 6.93
C ASN A 400 -9.70 46.32 5.82
N ASN A 401 -8.73 45.80 5.08
CA ASN A 401 -8.94 44.71 4.14
C ASN A 401 -7.76 43.75 4.18
N ALA A 402 -7.80 42.69 3.36
CA ALA A 402 -6.79 41.63 3.34
C ALA A 402 -5.41 42.06 2.78
N HIS A 403 -5.22 43.32 2.40
CA HIS A 403 -3.99 43.80 1.78
C HIS A 403 -3.40 45.07 2.40
N HIS A 404 -4.22 45.89 3.06
CA HIS A 404 -3.75 47.12 3.69
C HIS A 404 -4.65 47.54 4.85
N GLY A 405 -4.09 48.40 5.71
CA GLY A 405 -4.80 48.98 6.83
C GLY A 405 -4.52 50.48 6.97
N ARG A 406 -5.51 51.18 7.53
CA ARG A 406 -5.34 52.54 8.05
C ARG A 406 -5.91 52.60 9.46
N VAL A 407 -5.07 53.00 10.41
CA VAL A 407 -5.40 53.01 11.84
C VAL A 407 -4.99 54.32 12.48
N ASP A 408 -5.58 54.66 13.63
CA ASP A 408 -5.05 55.69 14.50
C ASP A 408 -4.13 55.03 15.55
N ILE A 409 -2.93 55.58 15.69
CA ILE A 409 -2.02 55.25 16.78
C ILE A 409 -1.85 56.50 17.67
N ALA A 410 -1.82 56.29 18.98
CA ALA A 410 -1.90 57.36 19.96
C ALA A 410 -0.76 57.31 20.99
N TYR A 411 -0.86 58.14 22.02
CA TYR A 411 0.06 58.21 23.16
C TYR A 411 1.49 58.65 22.81
N PHE A 412 1.63 59.48 21.79
CA PHE A 412 2.87 60.21 21.55
C PHE A 412 2.90 61.52 22.33
N SER A 413 4.08 62.11 22.46
CA SER A 413 4.27 63.46 23.03
C SER A 413 5.02 64.34 22.05
N GLY A 414 4.50 65.54 21.79
CA GLY A 414 5.20 66.57 21.01
C GLY A 414 5.13 66.39 19.49
N LEU A 415 4.19 65.60 18.96
CA LEU A 415 3.98 65.53 17.51
C LEU A 415 3.57 66.90 16.94
N THR A 416 3.95 67.17 15.70
CA THR A 416 3.50 68.37 14.98
C THR A 416 2.43 67.98 13.96
N SER A 417 1.21 68.49 14.14
CA SER A 417 0.08 68.20 13.25
C SER A 417 0.41 68.49 11.77
N GLY A 418 -0.01 67.60 10.87
CA GLY A 418 0.23 67.67 9.44
C GLY A 418 1.61 67.18 8.98
N ARG A 419 2.52 66.80 9.89
CA ARG A 419 3.81 66.22 9.50
C ARG A 419 3.73 64.72 9.26
N PHE A 420 4.47 64.27 8.25
CA PHE A 420 4.74 62.86 7.99
C PHE A 420 5.77 62.32 8.97
N HIS A 421 5.56 61.09 9.39
CA HIS A 421 6.50 60.34 10.21
C HIS A 421 6.62 58.93 9.67
N ILE A 422 7.79 58.36 9.80
CA ILE A 422 8.10 57.00 9.37
C ILE A 422 8.50 56.17 10.59
N GLN A 423 8.10 54.90 10.57
CA GLN A 423 8.48 53.95 11.60
C GLN A 423 10.00 53.78 11.63
N ARG A 424 10.54 53.74 12.84
CA ARG A 424 11.94 53.36 13.07
C ARG A 424 12.05 51.85 13.26
N GLY A 425 13.17 51.26 12.86
CA GLY A 425 13.49 49.86 13.15
C GLY A 425 13.73 49.55 14.63
N THR A 426 13.62 50.54 15.52
CA THR A 426 13.80 50.40 16.97
C THR A 426 12.45 50.67 17.64
N GLY A 427 11.67 49.64 17.97
CA GLY A 427 10.35 49.78 18.59
C GLY A 427 9.43 48.61 18.28
N GLY A 428 8.18 48.69 18.71
CA GLY A 428 7.16 47.69 18.40
C GLY A 428 6.73 47.69 16.93
N LEU A 429 6.12 46.58 16.55
CA LEU A 429 5.51 46.34 15.25
C LEU A 429 4.00 46.21 15.42
N ILE A 430 3.27 46.57 14.37
CA ILE A 430 1.87 46.17 14.25
C ILE A 430 1.85 44.73 13.73
N LEU A 431 1.13 43.86 14.41
CA LEU A 431 0.82 42.53 13.93
C LEU A 431 -0.60 42.55 13.35
N ALA A 432 -0.73 42.11 12.11
CA ALA A 432 -2.02 41.87 11.49
C ALA A 432 -2.37 40.40 11.69
N SER A 433 -3.43 40.11 12.47
CA SER A 433 -3.91 38.75 12.69
C SER A 433 -5.28 38.55 12.04
N ALA A 434 -5.34 37.55 11.18
CA ALA A 434 -6.56 36.91 10.71
C ALA A 434 -6.50 35.44 11.12
N GLU A 435 -6.11 35.12 12.35
CA GLU A 435 -6.19 33.73 12.85
C GLU A 435 -7.66 33.28 13.00
N LEU A 436 -7.88 31.97 13.15
CA LEU A 436 -9.21 31.32 13.07
C LEU A 436 -9.87 31.15 14.44
#